data_AF-A0A0G0D3B0-F1
#
_entry.id   AF-A0A0G0D3B0-F1
#
_cell.length_a   1.000
_cell.length_b   1.000
_cell.length_c   1.000
_cell.angle_alpha   90.00
_cell.angle_beta   90.00
_cell.angle_gamma   90.00
#
_symmetry.space_group_name_H-M   'P 1'
#
loop_
_entity.id
_entity.type
_entity.pdbx_description
1 polymer ?
#
loop_
_entity_poly.entity_id
_entity_poly.type
_entity_poly.pdbx_seq_one_letter_code
_entity_poly.pdbx_strand_id
1 'polypeptide(L)'
;GDEDTHSQEKNIDVLFALNQETIDKHKNELKSGGIIVYDPDLMKVDPQEFTSKKIILYPAPLAKIVKDNNLLKVMENNVALGITAGIFGMDINILNSRQPN
;
A
#
# COMPACT_ATOMS: atom_id res chain seq x y z
N GLY A 1 -21.16 22.84 -17.57
CA GLY A 1 -19.87 22.33 -18.06
C GLY A 1 -19.84 20.90 -17.64
N ASP A 2 -20.05 20.00 -18.58
CA ASP A 2 -19.74 18.58 -18.40
C ASP A 2 -18.22 18.50 -18.39
N GLU A 3 -17.64 18.27 -17.22
CA GLU A 3 -16.31 17.67 -17.17
C GLU A 3 -16.51 16.17 -17.22
N ASP A 4 -16.16 15.58 -18.36
CA ASP A 4 -16.06 14.14 -18.53
C ASP A 4 -15.15 13.56 -17.44
N THR A 5 -15.75 12.88 -16.47
CA THR A 5 -15.00 12.08 -15.49
C THR A 5 -14.39 10.88 -16.20
N HIS A 6 -13.10 10.95 -16.54
CA HIS A 6 -12.35 9.79 -17.01
C HIS A 6 -12.26 8.73 -15.90
N SER A 7 -12.88 7.58 -16.16
CA SER A 7 -12.84 6.36 -15.34
C SER A 7 -11.40 5.90 -15.09
N GLN A 8 -11.14 5.42 -13.87
CA GLN A 8 -9.80 5.13 -13.34
C GLN A 8 -8.94 4.27 -14.28
N GLU A 9 -7.75 4.77 -14.64
CA GLU A 9 -6.76 3.98 -15.35
C GLU A 9 -6.32 2.78 -14.50
N LYS A 10 -6.33 1.59 -15.12
CA LYS A 10 -5.75 0.36 -14.58
C LYS A 10 -4.22 0.47 -14.54
N ASN A 11 -3.65 1.20 -13.59
CA ASN A 11 -2.20 1.34 -13.41
C ASN A 11 -1.84 1.83 -12.00
N ILE A 12 -2.30 1.17 -10.94
CA ILE A 12 -1.97 1.62 -9.58
C ILE A 12 -0.50 1.31 -9.25
N ASP A 13 0.19 2.29 -8.67
CA ASP A 13 1.58 2.17 -8.20
C ASP A 13 1.67 1.40 -6.87
N VAL A 14 0.76 1.71 -5.96
CA VAL A 14 0.74 1.18 -4.58
C VAL A 14 -0.68 0.76 -4.23
N LEU A 15 -0.85 -0.48 -3.82
CA LEU A 15 -2.08 -1.03 -3.26
C LEU A 15 -1.91 -1.17 -1.74
N PHE A 16 -2.63 -0.36 -0.97
CA PHE A 16 -2.65 -0.48 0.48
C PHE A 16 -3.79 -1.41 0.90
N ALA A 17 -3.47 -2.63 1.30
CA ALA A 17 -4.44 -3.63 1.71
C ALA A 17 -4.70 -3.60 3.21
N LEU A 18 -5.96 -3.32 3.58
CA LEU A 18 -6.44 -3.40 4.96
C LEU A 18 -7.00 -4.78 5.30
N ASN A 19 -7.41 -5.54 4.29
CA ASN A 19 -7.92 -6.89 4.41
C ASN A 19 -7.62 -7.71 3.15
N GLN A 20 -7.86 -9.02 3.24
CA GLN A 20 -7.61 -9.96 2.15
C GLN A 20 -8.42 -9.63 0.88
N GLU A 21 -9.67 -9.22 1.05
CA GLU A 21 -10.58 -8.90 -0.05
C GLU A 21 -10.02 -7.76 -0.94
N THR A 22 -9.30 -6.81 -0.33
CA THR A 22 -8.65 -5.72 -1.06
C THR A 22 -7.56 -6.24 -1.99
N ILE A 23 -6.73 -7.19 -1.53
CA ILE A 23 -5.70 -7.84 -2.35
C ILE A 23 -6.38 -8.62 -3.48
N ASP A 24 -7.37 -9.44 -3.15
CA ASP A 24 -8.00 -10.35 -4.10
C ASP A 24 -8.70 -9.60 -5.24
N LYS A 25 -9.37 -8.47 -4.93
CA LYS A 25 -10.08 -7.67 -5.92
C LYS A 25 -9.15 -6.80 -6.77
N HIS A 26 -8.14 -6.19 -6.16
CA HIS A 26 -7.42 -5.08 -6.79
C HIS A 26 -5.98 -5.42 -7.21
N LYS A 27 -5.44 -6.59 -6.86
CA LYS A 27 -4.07 -7.00 -7.27
C LYS A 27 -3.83 -6.93 -8.78
N ASN A 28 -4.88 -7.14 -9.57
CA ASN A 28 -4.79 -7.11 -11.03
C ASN A 28 -4.68 -5.69 -11.61
N GLU A 29 -5.00 -4.66 -10.83
CA GLU A 29 -4.92 -3.26 -11.22
C GLU A 29 -3.49 -2.70 -11.06
N LEU A 30 -2.63 -3.40 -10.31
CA LEU A 30 -1.22 -3.03 -10.14
C LEU A 30 -0.47 -3.10 -11.46
N LYS A 31 0.34 -2.07 -11.70
CA LYS A 31 1.33 -2.06 -12.78
C LYS A 31 2.52 -2.97 -12.44
N SER A 32 3.33 -3.28 -13.45
CA SER A 32 4.58 -4.01 -13.24
C SER A 32 5.53 -3.22 -12.34
N GLY A 33 6.09 -3.86 -11.31
CA GLY A 33 6.90 -3.19 -10.29
C GLY A 33 6.10 -2.43 -9.23
N GLY A 34 4.77 -2.54 -9.21
CA GLY A 34 3.94 -1.93 -8.17
C GLY A 34 4.15 -2.53 -6.79
N ILE A 35 3.60 -1.90 -5.76
CA ILE A 35 3.80 -2.26 -4.35
C ILE A 35 2.48 -2.70 -3.73
N ILE A 36 2.49 -3.78 -2.95
CA ILE A 36 1.39 -4.14 -2.05
C ILE A 36 1.85 -3.91 -0.62
N VAL A 37 1.21 -2.99 0.09
CA VAL A 37 1.39 -2.81 1.53
C VAL A 37 0.32 -3.63 2.25
N TYR A 38 0.72 -4.57 3.10
CA TYR A 38 -0.21 -5.47 3.79
C TYR A 38 0.32 -5.90 5.15
N ASP A 39 -0.56 -6.38 6.02
CA ASP A 39 -0.16 -6.99 7.30
C ASP A 39 -0.12 -8.53 7.17
N PRO A 40 1.05 -9.17 7.31
CA PRO A 40 1.16 -10.63 7.20
C PRO A 40 0.48 -11.39 8.34
N ASP A 41 0.18 -10.74 9.47
CA ASP A 41 -0.59 -11.34 10.56
C ASP A 41 -2.10 -11.37 10.26
N LEU A 42 -2.56 -10.53 9.33
CA LEU A 42 -3.98 -10.39 8.97
C LEU A 42 -4.33 -11.00 7.61
N MET A 43 -3.35 -11.07 6.71
CA MET A 43 -3.56 -11.42 5.30
C MET A 43 -2.55 -12.46 4.83
N LYS A 44 -2.99 -13.31 3.90
CA LYS A 44 -2.15 -14.33 3.27
C LYS A 44 -1.84 -13.92 1.85
N VAL A 45 -0.56 -13.91 1.53
CA VAL A 45 -0.04 -13.54 0.23
C VAL A 45 0.93 -14.63 -0.21
N ASP A 46 0.69 -15.24 -1.37
CA ASP A 46 1.66 -16.13 -2.01
C ASP A 46 2.53 -15.32 -2.98
N PRO A 47 3.83 -15.14 -2.72
CA PRO A 47 4.73 -14.39 -3.61
C PRO A 47 4.78 -14.91 -5.04
N GLN A 48 4.45 -16.18 -5.28
CA GLN A 48 4.43 -16.76 -6.62
C GLN A 48 3.38 -16.12 -7.52
N GLU A 49 2.25 -15.68 -6.95
CA GLU A 49 1.18 -14.99 -7.68
C GLU A 49 1.63 -13.64 -8.27
N PHE A 50 2.71 -13.08 -7.73
CA PHE A 50 3.16 -11.70 -7.96
C PHE A 50 4.42 -11.59 -8.81
N THR A 51 5.04 -12.72 -9.14
CA THR A 51 6.34 -12.78 -9.81
C THR A 51 6.28 -12.23 -11.24
N SER A 52 5.21 -12.50 -11.99
CA SER A 52 5.07 -12.10 -13.40
C SER A 52 5.05 -10.58 -13.59
N LYS A 53 4.39 -9.86 -12.67
CA LYS A 53 4.33 -8.41 -12.62
C LYS A 53 5.45 -7.79 -11.76
N LYS A 54 6.37 -8.59 -11.21
CA LYS A 54 7.45 -8.12 -10.32
C LYS A 54 6.91 -7.24 -9.17
N ILE A 55 5.77 -7.60 -8.60
CA ILE A 55 5.16 -6.80 -7.53
C ILE A 55 6.02 -6.91 -6.27
N ILE A 56 6.22 -5.78 -5.61
CA ILE A 56 6.95 -5.66 -4.35
C ILE A 56 5.95 -5.85 -3.21
N LEU A 57 6.17 -6.86 -2.37
CA LEU A 57 5.37 -7.10 -1.17
C LEU A 57 6.01 -6.38 0.01
N TYR A 58 5.29 -5.43 0.61
CA TYR A 58 5.75 -4.61 1.72
C TYR A 58 4.95 -4.95 2.99
N PRO A 59 5.49 -5.78 3.91
CA PRO A 59 4.81 -6.12 5.14
C PRO A 59 4.80 -4.92 6.11
N ALA A 60 3.62 -4.59 6.63
CA ALA A 60 3.38 -3.50 7.57
C ALA A 60 2.57 -4.00 8.78
N PRO A 61 3.05 -3.81 10.02
CA PRO A 61 2.47 -4.46 11.21
C PRO A 61 1.28 -3.67 11.78
N LEU A 62 0.20 -3.55 11.01
CA LEU A 62 -1.01 -2.78 11.35
C LEU A 62 -1.64 -3.25 12.67
N ALA A 63 -1.92 -4.54 12.79
CA ALA A 63 -2.56 -5.13 13.97
C ALA A 63 -1.71 -4.95 15.23
N LYS A 64 -0.39 -5.10 15.09
CA LYS A 64 0.55 -4.88 16.18
C LYS A 64 0.55 -3.43 16.63
N ILE A 65 0.55 -2.46 15.72
CA ILE A 65 0.49 -1.03 16.06
C ILE A 65 -0.80 -0.71 16.82
N VAL A 66 -1.95 -1.20 16.34
CA VAL A 66 -3.24 -1.01 17.02
C VAL A 66 -3.20 -1.60 18.43
N LYS A 67 -2.72 -2.83 18.57
CA LYS A 67 -2.64 -3.54 19.85
C LYS A 67 -1.69 -2.87 20.83
N ASP A 68 -0.47 -2.56 20.41
CA ASP A 68 0.59 -2.03 21.27
C ASP A 68 0.28 -0.61 21.78
N ASN A 69 -0.62 0.12 21.09
CA ASN A 69 -1.07 1.46 21.48
C ASN A 69 -2.48 1.48 22.09
N ASN A 70 -3.06 0.31 22.41
CA ASN A 70 -4.41 0.18 22.96
C ASN A 70 -5.49 0.89 22.12
N LEU A 71 -5.31 0.94 20.80
CA LEU A 71 -6.23 1.58 19.88
C LEU A 71 -7.42 0.66 19.60
N LEU A 72 -8.54 1.26 19.23
CA LEU A 72 -9.69 0.50 18.75
C LEU A 72 -9.37 -0.08 17.36
N LYS A 73 -9.83 -1.30 17.09
CA LYS A 73 -9.64 -1.96 15.78
C LYS A 73 -10.07 -1.09 14.59
N VAL A 74 -11.12 -0.29 14.76
CA VAL A 74 -11.60 0.66 13.74
C VAL A 74 -10.56 1.72 13.34
N MET A 75 -9.48 1.88 14.10
CA MET A 75 -8.38 2.81 13.81
C MET A 75 -7.32 2.22 12.86
N GLU A 76 -7.48 0.98 12.38
CA GLU A 76 -6.60 0.36 11.37
C GLU A 76 -6.43 1.27 10.13
N ASN A 77 -7.50 1.92 9.65
CA ASN A 77 -7.44 2.85 8.52
C ASN A 77 -6.58 4.09 8.82
N ASN A 78 -6.60 4.58 10.06
CA ASN A 78 -5.79 5.73 10.47
C ASN A 78 -4.32 5.34 10.61
N VAL A 79 -4.04 4.14 11.11
CA VAL A 79 -2.68 3.58 11.14
C VAL A 79 -2.15 3.40 9.72
N ALA A 80 -2.97 2.87 8.82
CA ALA A 80 -2.66 2.75 7.41
C ALA A 80 -2.38 4.10 6.73
N LEU A 81 -3.19 5.12 7.02
CA LEU A 81 -2.93 6.48 6.56
C LEU A 81 -1.60 7.02 7.11
N GLY A 82 -1.29 6.78 8.38
CA GLY A 82 -0.01 7.16 8.98
C GLY A 82 1.20 6.48 8.34
N ILE A 83 1.09 5.17 8.02
CA ILE A 83 2.13 4.43 7.30
C ILE A 83 2.27 4.94 5.88
N THR A 84 1.16 5.21 5.20
CA THR A 84 1.13 5.78 3.85
C THR A 84 1.82 7.14 3.84
N ALA A 85 1.46 8.03 4.78
CA ALA A 85 2.10 9.32 4.98
C ALA A 85 3.58 9.20 5.36
N GLY A 86 3.96 8.17 6.12
CA GLY A 86 5.35 7.85 6.44
C GLY A 86 6.14 7.38 5.23
N ILE A 87 5.57 6.52 4.38
CA ILE A 87 6.21 6.04 3.13
C ILE A 87 6.42 7.21 2.17
N PHE A 88 5.37 7.97 1.87
CA PHE A 88 5.46 9.12 0.95
C PHE A 88 6.20 10.33 1.57
N GLY A 89 6.16 10.48 2.89
CA GLY A 89 6.88 11.53 3.64
C GLY A 89 8.36 11.21 3.84
N MET A 90 8.73 9.93 3.96
CA MET A 90 10.13 9.48 3.83
C MET A 90 10.65 9.75 2.42
N ASP A 91 9.79 9.65 1.41
CA ASP A 91 10.13 10.01 0.03
C ASP A 91 10.49 11.50 -0.11
N ILE A 92 9.87 12.44 0.61
CA ILE A 92 10.28 13.87 0.55
C ILE A 92 11.74 14.07 0.99
N ASN A 93 12.23 13.32 1.99
CA ASN A 93 13.62 13.42 2.42
C ASN A 93 14.59 12.73 1.44
N ILE A 94 14.15 11.66 0.77
CA ILE A 94 14.92 10.96 -0.27
C ILE A 94 14.97 11.79 -1.57
N LEU A 95 13.87 12.42 -1.96
CA LEU A 95 13.76 13.32 -3.12
C LEU A 95 14.55 14.63 -2.93
N ASN A 96 14.78 15.05 -1.69
CA ASN A 96 15.65 16.19 -1.38
C ASN A 96 17.15 15.83 -1.39
N SER A 97 17.50 14.55 -1.56
CA SER A 97 18.88 14.18 -1.93
C SER A 97 19.08 14.38 -3.45
N ARG A 98 19.13 15.65 -3.86
CA ARG A 98 19.94 16.00 -5.03
C ARG A 98 21.34 15.49 -4.75
N GLN A 99 21.81 14.52 -5.53
CA GLN A 99 23.24 14.22 -5.58
C GLN A 99 23.98 15.54 -5.88
N PRO A 100 24.80 16.08 -4.97
CA PRO A 100 25.82 17.03 -5.38
C PRO A 100 26.83 16.22 -6.21
N ASN A 101 27.16 16.77 -7.38
CA ASN A 101 28.20 16.29 -8.29
C ASN A 101 29.49 15.84 -7.58
#